data_AF-A0A7W1APX4-F1
#
_entry.id   AF-A0A7W1APX4-F1
#
_cell.length_a   1.000
_cell.length_b   1.000
_cell.length_c   1.000
_cell.angle_alpha   90.00
_cell.angle_beta   90.00
_cell.angle_gamma   90.00
#
_symmetry.space_group_name_H-M   'P 1'
#
loop_
_entity.id
_entity.type
_entity.pdbx_description
1 polymer ?
#
loop_
_entity_poly.entity_id
_entity_poly.type
_entity_poly.pdbx_seq_one_letter_code
_entity_poly.pdbx_strand_id
1 'polypeptide(L)'
;MRVARLPQPRVNAHVEGWEVDFWWPEEHFAIEFDGWDNHRSRAAFERDSAKQSQLAAVGIQLARVTGRRLRDEPYAVIAEAAAALNAG
;
A
#
# COMPACT_ATOMS: atom_id res chain seq x y z
N MET A 1 -5.63 16.55 -12.68
CA MET A 1 -4.50 15.81 -13.27
C MET A 1 -4.80 14.33 -13.20
N ARG A 2 -4.87 13.64 -14.34
CA ARG A 2 -5.04 12.17 -14.41
C ARG A 2 -3.63 11.57 -14.44
N VAL A 3 -3.01 11.48 -13.28
CA VAL A 3 -1.61 11.05 -13.16
C VAL A 3 -1.58 9.53 -13.29
N ALA A 4 -0.91 9.05 -14.35
CA ALA A 4 -0.73 7.65 -14.76
C ALA A 4 -2.03 6.87 -15.06
N ARG A 5 -2.06 6.15 -16.19
CA ARG A 5 -3.11 5.14 -16.48
C ARG A 5 -2.81 3.88 -15.66
N LEU A 6 -2.85 4.00 -14.33
CA LEU A 6 -2.78 2.81 -13.49
C LEU A 6 -4.04 1.97 -13.72
N PRO A 7 -3.93 0.63 -13.69
CA PRO A 7 -5.09 -0.24 -13.60
C PRO A 7 -5.98 0.19 -12.43
N GLN A 8 -7.28 -0.06 -12.50
CA GLN A 8 -8.19 0.37 -11.45
C GLN A 8 -8.04 -0.53 -10.22
N PRO A 9 -7.63 0.01 -9.05
CA PRO A 9 -7.54 -0.79 -7.84
C PRO A 9 -8.92 -1.14 -7.30
N ARG A 10 -8.99 -2.24 -6.56
CA ARG A 10 -10.05 -2.46 -5.57
C ARG A 10 -9.73 -1.61 -4.35
N VAL A 11 -10.71 -0.86 -3.86
CA VAL A 11 -10.58 0.00 -2.68
C VAL A 11 -11.06 -0.71 -1.42
N ASN A 12 -10.43 -0.45 -0.28
CA ASN A 12 -10.75 -1.02 1.04
C ASN A 12 -10.92 -2.56 0.97
N ALA A 13 -10.02 -3.21 0.24
CA ALA A 13 -10.12 -4.63 -0.08
C ALA A 13 -9.53 -5.49 1.04
N HIS A 14 -10.12 -6.65 1.29
CA HIS A 14 -9.52 -7.64 2.18
C HIS A 14 -8.65 -8.63 1.38
N VAL A 15 -7.39 -8.77 1.79
CA VAL A 15 -6.35 -9.59 1.16
C VAL A 15 -5.63 -10.37 2.25
N GLU A 16 -5.63 -11.70 2.16
CA GLU A 16 -5.06 -12.60 3.19
C GLU A 16 -5.51 -12.28 4.63
N GLY A 17 -6.79 -11.91 4.81
CA GLY A 17 -7.34 -11.55 6.12
C GLY A 17 -7.02 -10.14 6.61
N TRP A 18 -6.38 -9.31 5.78
CA TRP A 18 -6.05 -7.92 6.08
C TRP A 18 -6.76 -6.94 5.15
N GLU A 19 -7.36 -5.89 5.70
CA GLU A 19 -7.89 -4.77 4.90
C GLU A 19 -6.75 -3.89 4.37
N VAL A 20 -6.73 -3.55 3.08
CA VAL A 20 -5.80 -2.60 2.46
C VAL A 20 -6.58 -1.52 1.71
N ASP A 21 -6.06 -0.29 1.67
CA ASP A 21 -6.77 0.84 1.04
C ASP A 21 -6.91 0.67 -0.46
N PHE A 22 -5.87 0.15 -1.14
CA PHE A 22 -5.88 -0.12 -2.58
C PHE A 22 -5.24 -1.47 -2.88
N TRP A 23 -5.86 -2.23 -3.77
CA TRP A 23 -5.42 -3.56 -4.14
C TRP A 23 -5.49 -3.78 -5.65
N TRP A 24 -4.37 -4.24 -6.22
CA TRP A 24 -4.17 -4.62 -7.61
C TRP A 24 -3.92 -6.13 -7.68
N PRO A 25 -4.98 -6.94 -7.92
CA PRO A 25 -4.89 -8.40 -7.83
C PRO A 25 -4.00 -9.04 -8.89
N GLU A 26 -3.96 -8.47 -10.10
CA GLU A 26 -3.20 -9.04 -11.21
C GLU A 26 -1.69 -8.86 -10.99
N GLU A 27 -1.32 -7.74 -10.37
CA GLU A 27 0.04 -7.32 -10.09
C GLU A 27 0.54 -7.70 -8.69
N HIS A 28 -0.30 -8.38 -7.89
CA HIS A 28 -0.04 -8.74 -6.50
C HIS A 28 0.47 -7.54 -5.65
N PHE A 29 -0.13 -6.36 -5.86
CA PHE A 29 0.34 -5.12 -5.24
C PHE A 29 -0.76 -4.41 -4.43
N ALA A 30 -0.43 -4.01 -3.21
CA ALA A 30 -1.32 -3.29 -2.29
C ALA A 30 -0.70 -1.97 -1.83
N ILE A 31 -1.54 -0.97 -1.59
CA ILE A 31 -1.17 0.27 -0.91
C ILE A 31 -2.00 0.42 0.36
N GLU A 32 -1.34 0.87 1.42
CA GLU A 32 -1.96 1.43 2.61
C GLU A 32 -1.56 2.90 2.82
N PHE A 33 -2.54 3.73 3.12
CA PHE A 33 -2.34 5.09 3.57
C PHE A 33 -2.17 5.13 5.08
N ASP A 34 -0.95 5.46 5.49
CA ASP A 34 -0.62 5.54 6.88
C ASP A 34 -0.95 6.93 7.45
N GLY A 35 -2.00 6.96 8.28
CA GLY A 35 -2.36 8.10 9.12
C GLY A 35 -1.49 8.16 10.38
N TRP A 36 -0.17 8.19 10.22
CA TRP A 36 0.80 8.08 11.32
C TRP A 36 0.88 9.30 12.27
N ASP A 37 -0.14 10.16 12.29
CA ASP A 37 -0.14 11.34 13.14
C ASP A 37 -0.49 11.04 14.61
N ASN A 38 -0.93 9.82 15.02
CA ASN A 38 -1.22 9.62 16.47
C ASN A 38 -1.26 8.22 17.14
N HIS A 39 -0.75 7.11 16.55
CA HIS A 39 -0.88 5.77 17.18
C HIS A 39 0.44 4.99 17.31
N ARG A 40 1.37 5.47 18.14
CA ARG A 40 2.61 4.75 18.50
C ARG A 40 2.42 3.80 19.68
N SER A 41 1.61 2.76 19.53
CA SER A 41 1.62 1.64 20.49
C SER A 41 2.52 0.51 19.97
N ARG A 42 3.21 -0.18 20.88
CA ARG A 42 4.02 -1.36 20.52
C ARG A 42 3.17 -2.44 19.83
N ALA A 43 1.92 -2.62 20.27
CA ALA A 43 0.99 -3.57 19.68
C ALA A 43 0.63 -3.23 18.22
N ALA A 44 0.47 -1.94 17.90
CA ALA A 44 0.23 -1.51 16.51
C ALA A 44 1.45 -1.83 15.63
N PHE A 45 2.66 -1.51 16.10
CA PHE A 45 3.90 -1.82 15.38
C PHE A 45 4.08 -3.33 15.13
N GLU A 46 3.84 -4.17 16.14
CA GLU A 46 3.95 -5.62 15.99
C GLU A 46 2.89 -6.17 15.01
N ARG A 47 1.66 -5.65 15.06
CA ARG A 47 0.58 -6.01 14.11
C ARG A 47 0.94 -5.60 12.67
N ASP A 48 1.47 -4.40 12.50
CA ASP A 48 1.88 -3.87 11.20
C ASP A 48 3.02 -4.67 10.58
N SER A 49 4.00 -5.08 11.38
CA SER A 49 5.09 -5.95 10.98
C SER A 49 4.60 -7.36 10.59
N ALA A 50 3.68 -7.91 11.38
CA ALA A 50 3.07 -9.21 11.09
C ALA A 50 2.30 -9.20 9.77
N LYS A 51 1.50 -8.16 9.52
CA LYS A 51 0.78 -7.96 8.25
C LYS A 51 1.73 -7.92 7.07
N GLN A 52 2.77 -7.08 7.13
CA GLN A 52 3.72 -6.94 6.05
C GLN A 52 4.43 -8.27 5.75
N SER A 53 4.82 -9.00 6.81
CA SER A 53 5.47 -10.31 6.67
C SER A 53 4.55 -11.36 6.04
N GLN A 54 3.27 -11.39 6.42
CA GLN A 54 2.30 -12.34 5.88
C GLN A 54 1.98 -12.09 4.41
N LEU A 55 1.76 -10.83 4.02
CA LEU A 55 1.52 -10.49 2.62
C LEU A 55 2.75 -10.78 1.76
N ALA A 56 3.95 -10.43 2.23
CA ALA A 56 5.19 -10.75 1.51
C ALA A 56 5.39 -12.26 1.33
N ALA A 57 5.03 -13.08 2.33
CA ALA A 57 5.15 -14.54 2.27
C ALA A 57 4.29 -15.19 1.18
N VAL A 58 3.19 -14.54 0.77
CA VAL A 58 2.34 -14.99 -0.35
C VAL A 58 2.62 -14.25 -1.66
N GLY A 59 3.73 -13.50 -1.73
CA GLY A 59 4.14 -12.76 -2.93
C GLY A 59 3.43 -11.42 -3.13
N ILE A 60 2.74 -10.91 -2.11
CA ILE A 60 2.01 -9.65 -2.19
C ILE A 60 2.91 -8.50 -1.69
N GLN A 61 3.18 -7.55 -2.57
CA GLN A 61 3.93 -6.35 -2.21
C GLN A 61 2.99 -5.31 -1.58
N LEU A 62 3.26 -4.94 -0.32
CA LEU A 62 2.52 -3.88 0.38
C LEU A 62 3.39 -2.61 0.46
N ALA A 63 2.93 -1.51 -0.15
CA ALA A 63 3.52 -0.18 0.01
C ALA A 63 2.73 0.65 1.02
N ARG A 64 3.45 1.28 1.96
CA ARG A 64 2.86 2.22 2.93
C ARG A 64 3.18 3.65 2.54
N VAL A 65 2.14 4.47 2.41
CA VAL A 65 2.24 5.87 2.02
C VAL A 65 1.72 6.73 3.13
N THR A 66 2.56 7.54 3.74
CA THR A 66 2.10 8.47 4.77
C THR A 66 1.28 9.60 4.15
N GLY A 67 0.30 10.13 4.88
CA GLY A 67 -0.46 11.30 4.45
C GLY A 67 0.43 12.50 4.11
N ARG A 68 1.58 12.64 4.80
CA ARG A 68 2.60 13.64 4.47
C ARG A 68 3.23 13.39 3.09
N ARG A 69 3.70 12.17 2.79
CA ARG A 69 4.27 11.86 1.47
C ARG A 69 3.26 12.02 0.35
N LEU A 70 2.00 11.66 0.58
CA LEU A 70 0.96 11.87 -0.44
C LEU A 70 0.75 13.36 -0.74
N ARG A 71 0.83 14.24 0.27
CA ARG A 71 0.71 15.70 0.08
C ARG A 71 1.95 16.32 -0.53
N ASP A 72 3.13 15.96 -0.02
CA ASP A 72 4.40 16.62 -0.35
C ASP A 72 5.00 16.04 -1.64
N GLU A 73 4.75 14.76 -1.95
CA GLU A 73 5.39 14.00 -3.03
C GLU A 73 4.41 13.10 -3.83
N PRO A 74 3.23 13.59 -4.25
CA PRO A 74 2.21 12.75 -4.89
C PRO A 74 2.70 12.05 -6.17
N TYR A 75 3.55 12.70 -6.97
CA TYR A 75 4.09 12.10 -8.18
C TYR A 75 5.12 11.01 -7.90
N ALA A 76 5.89 11.13 -6.82
CA ALA A 76 6.84 10.09 -6.43
C ALA A 76 6.09 8.83 -5.98
N VAL A 77 5.04 9.01 -5.17
CA VAL A 77 4.14 7.92 -4.77
C VAL A 77 3.54 7.22 -6.00
N ILE A 78 3.07 7.99 -6.98
CA ILE A 78 2.47 7.42 -8.20
C ILE A 78 3.53 6.76 -9.10
N ALA A 79 4.74 7.30 -9.17
CA ALA A 79 5.83 6.70 -9.93
C ALA A 79 6.32 5.39 -9.28
N GLU A 80 6.42 5.34 -7.96
CA GLU A 80 6.75 4.14 -7.18
C GLU A 80 5.67 3.06 -7.40
N ALA A 81 4.38 3.43 -7.32
CA ALA A 81 3.28 2.54 -7.62
C ALA A 81 3.31 2.06 -9.08
N ALA A 82 3.56 2.96 -10.04
CA ALA A 82 3.67 2.59 -11.45
C ALA A 82 4.84 1.65 -11.71
N ALA A 83 6.00 1.89 -11.10
CA ALA A 83 7.17 1.01 -11.24
C ALA A 83 6.89 -0.39 -10.69
N ALA A 84 6.25 -0.46 -9.51
CA ALA A 84 5.82 -1.72 -8.91
C ALA A 84 4.86 -2.51 -9.80
N LEU A 85 3.87 -1.83 -10.38
CA LEU A 85 2.86 -2.46 -11.24
C LEU A 85 3.40 -2.91 -12.60
N ASN A 86 4.54 -2.38 -13.06
CA ASN A 86 5.18 -2.77 -14.32
C ASN A 86 6.35 -3.76 -14.15
N ALA A 87 6.69 -4.15 -12.92
CA ALA A 87 7.80 -5.06 -12.62
C ALA A 87 7.40 -6.55 -12.65
N GLY A 88 6.13 -6.87 -12.95
CA GLY A 88 5.57 -8.21 -13.07
C GLY A 88 5.31 -8.64 -14.51
#